data_AF-A0A0N5D339-F1
#
_entry.id   AF-A0A0N5D339-F1
#
_cell.length_a   1.000
_cell.length_b   1.000
_cell.length_c   1.000
_cell.angle_alpha   90.00
_cell.angle_beta   90.00
_cell.angle_gamma   90.00
#
_symmetry.space_group_name_H-M   'P 1'
#
loop_
_entity.id
_entity.type
_entity.pdbx_description
1 polymer ?
#
loop_
_entity_poly.entity_id
_entity_poly.type
_entity_poly.pdbx_seq_one_letter_code
_entity_poly.pdbx_strand_id
1 'polypeptide(L)'
;MFLKTDVSDEDDQCDSVPSGIIFILCSSSSEEDKEPLSFIADSSDRVYWPPRESTASVAPWCRRKYSLSFCGLHEELIDLYEWLKPSPLEKALRFCVFERVREVLQRIWPTAKIGIFGSLYTNLFLPSSDIDVFVESDSLSEDLLLQKTAETLKGCAFVKSIYVLNKAFVPIVKVVDRDTQIYLDISFNTSHGIRAAQLIEEMKIRYPVLEPLVLILKQFLMQRNLNQVFSGGLSSYALILMSVSFLQLHPSYDYTFKSIKEVNMGLLLMSFLQLYGQEFNYMQTALSIRNGGAYVSRDRILAQMSKTSNSMLCIEDPLLPDNDIGRCSHNIQLVRQAFQHALSTLCSVFIKSREHSALWRSSYCGSILSLILHIPSHIIYYRNWLKGRVVSDESSPPLLSDSSSPESLSPVFLSSSIIPHSLSRSF
;
A
#
# COMPACT_ATOMS: atom_id res chain seq x y z
N MET A 1 47.67 -13.75 30.74
CA MET A 1 48.32 -12.47 31.07
C MET A 1 48.08 -11.54 29.87
N PHE A 2 47.10 -10.63 30.01
CA PHE A 2 47.01 -9.25 29.45
C PHE A 2 48.05 -8.85 28.36
N LEU A 3 47.72 -8.33 27.16
CA LEU A 3 47.05 -7.05 26.78
C LEU A 3 46.80 -7.01 25.24
N LYS A 4 45.60 -6.65 24.74
CA LYS A 4 45.14 -5.37 24.13
C LYS A 4 45.59 -5.00 22.69
N THR A 5 44.55 -4.85 21.84
CA THR A 5 44.23 -3.80 20.82
C THR A 5 45.06 -3.82 19.53
N ASP A 6 44.50 -3.72 18.32
CA ASP A 6 43.51 -2.74 17.83
C ASP A 6 42.46 -3.34 16.87
N VAL A 7 41.29 -2.69 16.87
CA VAL A 7 40.21 -2.83 15.89
C VAL A 7 40.50 -1.82 14.78
N SER A 8 40.60 -2.28 13.54
CA SER A 8 40.58 -1.42 12.35
C SER A 8 39.26 -1.62 11.63
N ASP A 9 38.57 -0.51 11.45
CA ASP A 9 37.30 -0.32 10.75
C ASP A 9 37.26 -1.04 9.39
N GLU A 10 36.23 -1.85 9.16
CA GLU A 10 35.86 -2.30 7.82
C GLU A 10 35.03 -1.21 7.15
N ASP A 11 35.52 -0.74 6.01
CA ASP A 11 34.90 0.24 5.13
C ASP A 11 33.45 -0.11 4.76
N ASP A 12 32.50 0.73 5.17
CA ASP A 12 31.15 0.80 4.62
C ASP A 12 31.22 1.35 3.18
N GLN A 13 31.47 0.48 2.21
CA GLN A 13 31.30 0.77 0.78
C GLN A 13 29.80 0.88 0.45
N CYS A 14 29.22 2.04 0.70
CA CYS A 14 28.01 2.47 0.01
C CYS A 14 28.45 3.04 -1.36
N ASP A 15 28.44 2.17 -2.37
CA ASP A 15 28.79 2.51 -3.75
C ASP A 15 28.09 3.80 -4.21
N SER A 16 28.89 4.65 -4.86
CA SER A 16 28.51 5.95 -5.42
C SER A 16 27.15 5.94 -6.12
N VAL A 17 26.24 6.82 -5.69
CA VAL A 17 24.95 7.07 -6.35
C VAL A 17 25.21 7.50 -7.80
N PRO A 18 24.63 6.84 -8.82
CA PRO A 18 24.81 7.24 -10.20
C PRO A 18 24.38 8.69 -10.41
N SER A 19 25.29 9.53 -10.91
CA SER A 19 25.09 10.98 -11.13
C SER A 19 23.85 11.33 -11.96
N GLY A 20 23.30 10.38 -12.71
CA GLY A 20 22.06 10.54 -13.49
C GLY A 20 20.80 10.76 -12.65
N ILE A 21 20.67 10.15 -11.46
CA ILE A 21 19.48 10.31 -10.59
C ILE A 21 19.42 11.72 -9.98
N ILE A 22 20.60 12.30 -9.69
CA ILE A 22 20.74 13.64 -9.10
C ILE A 22 20.36 14.74 -10.09
N PHE A 23 20.61 14.56 -11.39
CA PHE A 23 20.30 15.57 -12.41
C PHE A 23 18.80 15.78 -12.62
N ILE A 24 17.95 14.77 -12.40
CA ILE A 24 16.50 14.90 -12.64
C ILE A 24 15.81 15.68 -11.51
N LEU A 25 16.28 15.55 -10.26
CA LEU A 25 15.73 16.28 -9.10
C LEU A 25 16.15 17.76 -9.04
N CYS A 26 17.17 18.17 -9.81
CA CYS A 26 17.72 19.53 -9.83
C CYS A 26 17.65 20.15 -11.24
N SER A 27 16.48 20.13 -11.90
CA SER A 27 16.31 20.83 -13.17
C SER A 27 15.78 22.27 -12.97
N SER A 28 16.68 23.18 -12.57
CA SER A 28 16.73 24.57 -13.08
C SER A 28 17.99 25.31 -12.60
N SER A 29 19.08 25.23 -13.38
CA SER A 29 19.99 26.34 -13.75
C SER A 29 21.39 25.83 -14.12
N SER A 30 21.81 26.15 -15.35
CA SER A 30 23.17 26.27 -15.91
C SER A 30 24.28 25.31 -15.44
N GLU A 31 24.80 24.56 -16.41
CA GLU A 31 26.08 23.85 -16.35
C GLU A 31 27.24 24.84 -16.18
N GLU A 32 27.89 24.84 -15.02
CA GLU A 32 29.33 25.10 -14.85
C GLU A 32 29.73 24.69 -13.42
N ASP A 33 30.81 23.92 -13.30
CA ASP A 33 31.51 23.46 -12.10
C ASP A 33 30.74 22.62 -11.05
N LYS A 34 30.74 21.28 -11.23
CA LYS A 34 30.29 20.32 -10.21
C LYS A 34 31.49 19.68 -9.50
N GLU A 35 31.91 20.26 -8.38
CA GLU A 35 32.49 19.44 -7.30
C GLU A 35 31.44 18.43 -6.82
N PRO A 36 31.81 17.19 -6.49
CA PRO A 36 30.87 16.22 -5.94
C PRO A 36 30.28 16.80 -4.65
N LEU A 37 28.96 16.97 -4.61
CA LEU A 37 28.20 17.33 -3.40
C LEU A 37 28.39 16.23 -2.36
N SER A 38 29.50 16.30 -1.62
CA SER A 38 29.67 15.55 -0.38
C SER A 38 28.74 16.20 0.64
N PHE A 39 27.60 15.55 0.89
CA PHE A 39 26.70 15.93 1.98
C PHE A 39 27.35 15.55 3.32
N ILE A 40 28.33 16.35 3.75
CA ILE A 40 28.79 16.33 5.13
C ILE A 40 27.76 17.12 5.92
N ALA A 41 27.08 16.46 6.85
CA ALA A 41 26.19 17.13 7.80
C ALA A 41 27.03 18.11 8.63
N ASP A 42 26.95 19.39 8.28
CA ASP A 42 27.52 20.48 9.06
C ASP A 42 26.73 20.64 10.37
N SER A 43 27.46 20.97 11.44
CA SER A 43 27.05 21.44 12.76
C SER A 43 25.95 22.52 12.84
N SER A 44 25.37 22.98 11.73
CA SER A 44 24.16 23.83 11.67
C SER A 44 22.84 23.07 11.96
N ASP A 45 22.93 21.79 12.31
CA ASP A 45 21.84 20.84 12.58
C ASP A 45 21.00 21.11 13.83
N ARG A 46 20.30 22.25 13.86
CA ARG A 46 19.26 22.53 14.85
C ARG A 46 17.91 21.87 14.50
N VAL A 47 17.88 20.65 13.96
CA VAL A 47 16.61 19.91 13.81
C VAL A 47 16.37 19.18 15.12
N TYR A 48 15.34 19.52 15.89
CA TYR A 48 15.07 18.79 17.12
C TYR A 48 14.71 17.32 16.81
N TRP A 49 15.38 16.37 17.47
CA TRP A 49 15.03 14.96 17.42
C TRP A 49 14.14 14.65 18.61
N PRO A 50 12.87 14.30 18.40
CA PRO A 50 11.97 13.97 19.50
C PRO A 50 12.46 12.77 20.32
N PRO A 51 12.01 12.65 21.57
CA PRO A 51 12.19 11.43 22.35
C PRO A 51 11.57 10.23 21.62
N ARG A 52 12.15 9.05 21.84
CA ARG A 52 11.73 7.82 21.16
C ARG A 52 10.27 7.49 21.43
N GLU A 53 9.78 7.75 22.64
CA GLU A 53 8.41 7.50 23.06
C GLU A 53 7.42 8.34 22.23
N SER A 54 7.75 9.61 21.98
CA SER A 54 6.96 10.51 21.13
C SER A 54 6.94 10.02 19.69
N THR A 55 8.10 9.66 19.13
CA THR A 55 8.19 9.13 17.76
C THR A 55 7.47 7.80 17.61
N ALA A 56 7.54 6.89 18.58
CA ALA A 56 6.93 5.57 18.49
C ALA A 56 5.39 5.61 18.36
N SER A 57 4.75 6.67 18.83
CA SER A 57 3.29 6.86 18.70
C SER A 57 2.84 7.18 17.27
N VAL A 58 3.70 7.81 16.46
CA VAL A 58 3.39 8.26 15.08
C VAL A 58 4.12 7.41 14.04
N ALA A 59 5.36 7.02 14.35
CA ALA A 59 6.26 6.25 13.51
C ALA A 59 6.82 5.04 14.29
N PRO A 60 5.99 4.00 14.55
CA PRO A 60 6.36 2.83 15.36
C PRO A 60 7.47 1.97 14.73
N TRP A 61 7.83 2.23 13.47
CA TRP A 61 8.96 1.58 12.81
C TRP A 61 10.30 2.19 13.19
N CYS A 62 10.35 3.42 13.69
CA CYS A 62 11.60 4.09 14.01
C CYS A 62 12.33 3.40 15.17
N ARG A 63 13.45 2.77 14.85
CA ARG A 63 14.30 2.06 15.83
C ARG A 63 15.57 2.82 16.21
N ARG A 64 15.91 3.83 15.41
CA ARG A 64 17.16 4.61 15.48
C ARG A 64 16.92 6.02 14.93
N LYS A 65 17.92 6.89 15.07
CA LYS A 65 17.93 8.19 14.38
C LYS A 65 18.41 7.97 12.94
N TYR A 66 17.64 8.47 11.99
CA TYR A 66 17.99 8.44 10.57
C TYR A 66 18.64 9.76 10.19
N SER A 67 19.69 9.72 9.37
CA SER A 67 20.23 10.93 8.78
C SER A 67 19.20 11.55 7.84
N LEU A 68 19.16 12.89 7.74
CA LEU A 68 18.32 13.58 6.76
C LEU A 68 18.97 13.55 5.37
N SER A 69 19.17 12.34 4.85
CA SER A 69 19.81 12.04 3.57
C SER A 69 19.07 10.88 2.88
N PHE A 70 19.44 10.59 1.62
CA PHE A 70 18.92 9.41 0.93
C PHE A 70 19.30 8.09 1.62
N CYS A 71 20.46 8.03 2.29
CA CYS A 71 20.85 6.86 3.07
C CYS A 71 19.94 6.69 4.28
N GLY A 72 19.64 7.76 5.02
CA GLY A 72 18.69 7.68 6.14
C GLY A 72 17.27 7.37 5.71
N LEU A 73 16.82 7.88 4.55
CA LEU A 73 15.53 7.49 3.96
C LEU A 73 15.49 6.00 3.62
N HIS A 74 16.56 5.47 3.03
CA HIS A 74 16.69 4.04 2.75
C HIS A 74 16.58 3.22 4.04
N GLU A 75 17.38 3.53 5.05
CA GLU A 75 17.37 2.83 6.33
C GLU A 75 16.00 2.87 7.01
N GLU A 76 15.34 4.02 7.01
CA GLU A 76 14.01 4.18 7.57
C GLU A 76 12.97 3.35 6.79
N LEU A 77 13.10 3.28 5.48
CA LEU A 77 12.22 2.51 4.62
C LEU A 77 12.37 1.00 4.89
N ILE A 78 13.59 0.52 5.10
CA ILE A 78 13.82 -0.87 5.55
C ILE A 78 13.13 -1.13 6.89
N ASP A 79 13.29 -0.24 7.87
CA ASP A 79 12.66 -0.38 9.18
C ASP A 79 11.13 -0.34 9.09
N LEU A 80 10.57 0.52 8.22
CA LEU A 80 9.14 0.55 7.92
C LEU A 80 8.67 -0.75 7.27
N TYR A 81 9.39 -1.27 6.28
CA TYR A 81 9.06 -2.55 5.66
C TYR A 81 9.07 -3.69 6.68
N GLU A 82 10.11 -3.76 7.52
CA GLU A 82 10.22 -4.74 8.60
C GLU A 82 9.07 -4.61 9.61
N TRP A 83 8.58 -3.40 9.82
CA TRP A 83 7.38 -3.17 10.61
C TRP A 83 6.14 -3.65 9.85
N LEU A 84 5.91 -3.23 8.61
CA LEU A 84 4.70 -3.50 7.81
C LEU A 84 4.53 -4.98 7.46
N LYS A 85 5.61 -5.69 7.12
CA LYS A 85 5.53 -7.06 6.60
C LYS A 85 4.74 -7.98 7.54
N PRO A 86 3.92 -8.90 6.99
CA PRO A 86 3.19 -9.89 7.77
C PRO A 86 4.05 -10.65 8.77
N SER A 87 3.68 -10.59 10.06
CA SER A 87 4.31 -11.43 11.09
C SER A 87 3.78 -12.88 11.03
N PRO A 88 4.56 -13.87 11.50
CA PRO A 88 4.11 -15.26 11.57
C PRO A 88 2.80 -15.43 12.36
N LEU A 89 2.62 -14.65 13.43
CA LEU A 89 1.41 -14.69 14.24
C LEU A 89 0.18 -14.12 13.50
N GLU A 90 0.34 -12.99 12.79
CA GLU A 90 -0.73 -12.44 11.95
C GLU A 90 -1.15 -13.39 10.83
N LYS A 91 -0.20 -14.14 10.26
CA LYS A 91 -0.49 -15.19 9.28
C LYS A 91 -1.25 -16.35 9.92
N ALA A 92 -0.75 -16.88 11.04
CA ALA A 92 -1.37 -18.00 11.74
C ALA A 92 -2.82 -17.66 12.14
N LEU A 93 -3.06 -16.45 12.67
CA LEU A 93 -4.40 -15.99 13.01
C LEU A 93 -5.34 -15.97 11.80
N ARG A 94 -4.89 -15.44 10.66
CA ARG A 94 -5.67 -15.44 9.41
C ARG A 94 -5.95 -16.85 8.90
N PHE A 95 -4.99 -17.75 8.99
CA PHE A 95 -5.21 -19.17 8.65
C PHE A 95 -6.23 -19.83 9.57
N CYS A 96 -6.19 -19.58 10.89
CA CYS A 96 -7.21 -20.08 11.81
C CYS A 96 -8.61 -19.57 11.46
N VAL A 97 -8.75 -18.28 11.14
CA VAL A 97 -10.03 -17.70 10.70
C VAL A 97 -10.50 -18.32 9.38
N PHE A 98 -9.60 -18.47 8.41
CA PHE A 98 -9.89 -19.13 7.15
C PHE A 98 -10.36 -20.58 7.33
N GLU A 99 -9.67 -21.39 8.14
CA GLU A 99 -10.02 -22.80 8.34
C GLU A 99 -11.42 -22.95 8.97
N ARG A 100 -11.78 -22.10 9.94
CA ARG A 100 -13.16 -22.08 10.49
C ARG A 100 -14.22 -21.83 9.41
N VAL A 101 -13.97 -20.86 8.52
CA VAL A 101 -14.89 -20.55 7.41
C VAL A 101 -14.90 -21.68 6.39
N ARG A 102 -13.73 -22.23 6.06
CA ARG A 102 -13.57 -23.36 5.14
C ARG A 102 -14.35 -24.58 5.59
N GLU A 103 -14.34 -24.92 6.87
CA GLU A 103 -15.12 -26.05 7.42
C GLU A 103 -16.64 -25.88 7.21
N VAL A 104 -17.15 -24.65 7.30
CA VAL A 104 -18.56 -24.37 6.96
C VAL A 104 -18.76 -24.50 5.46
N LEU A 105 -17.92 -23.87 4.65
CA LEU A 105 -18.03 -23.89 3.19
C LEU A 105 -17.96 -25.33 2.63
N GLN A 106 -17.09 -26.18 3.17
CA GLN A 106 -16.98 -27.59 2.77
C GLN A 106 -18.25 -28.39 3.12
N ARG A 107 -18.98 -28.03 4.18
CA ARG A 107 -20.28 -28.66 4.50
C ARG A 107 -21.38 -28.22 3.54
N ILE A 108 -21.38 -26.95 3.13
CA ILE A 108 -22.36 -26.41 2.17
C ILE A 108 -22.09 -26.97 0.77
N TRP A 109 -20.81 -27.08 0.41
CA TRP A 109 -20.29 -27.44 -0.91
C TRP A 109 -19.28 -28.59 -0.80
N PRO A 110 -19.71 -29.85 -0.58
CA PRO A 110 -18.81 -30.97 -0.27
C PRO A 110 -17.80 -31.32 -1.35
N THR A 111 -18.11 -31.08 -2.61
CA THR A 111 -17.24 -31.36 -3.76
C THR A 111 -16.42 -30.15 -4.20
N ALA A 112 -16.66 -28.98 -3.60
CA ALA A 112 -16.00 -27.75 -4.03
C ALA A 112 -14.54 -27.71 -3.57
N LYS A 113 -13.70 -27.12 -4.41
CA LYS A 113 -12.33 -26.77 -4.05
C LYS A 113 -12.33 -25.38 -3.42
N ILE A 114 -11.86 -25.32 -2.18
CA ILE A 114 -11.86 -24.10 -1.36
C ILE A 114 -10.43 -23.75 -0.99
N GLY A 115 -10.05 -22.50 -1.15
CA GLY A 115 -8.71 -22.03 -0.83
C GLY A 115 -8.62 -20.52 -0.67
N ILE A 116 -7.44 -20.06 -0.29
CA ILE A 116 -7.11 -18.64 -0.23
C ILE A 116 -6.47 -18.19 -1.54
N PHE A 117 -6.69 -16.93 -1.90
CA PHE A 117 -5.95 -16.25 -2.97
C PHE A 117 -5.55 -14.84 -2.51
N GLY A 118 -5.11 -14.00 -3.45
CA GLY A 118 -4.89 -12.58 -3.17
C GLY A 118 -3.76 -12.31 -2.18
N SER A 119 -3.99 -11.35 -1.27
CA SER A 119 -2.89 -10.78 -0.47
C SER A 119 -2.37 -11.70 0.63
N LEU A 120 -3.21 -12.61 1.16
CA LEU A 120 -2.78 -13.64 2.11
C LEU A 120 -1.91 -14.70 1.42
N TYR A 121 -2.32 -15.16 0.24
CA TYR A 121 -1.54 -16.13 -0.56
C TYR A 121 -0.18 -15.56 -0.95
N THR A 122 -0.16 -14.31 -1.45
CA THR A 122 1.06 -13.64 -1.93
C THR A 122 1.92 -13.02 -0.83
N ASN A 123 1.52 -13.13 0.44
CA ASN A 123 2.18 -12.46 1.55
C ASN A 123 2.26 -10.91 1.45
N LEU A 124 1.40 -10.27 0.64
CA LEU A 124 1.36 -8.82 0.43
C LEU A 124 0.20 -8.14 1.19
N PHE A 125 -0.13 -8.67 2.36
CA PHE A 125 -1.23 -8.14 3.18
C PHE A 125 -0.71 -7.16 4.24
N LEU A 126 -1.51 -6.11 4.50
CA LEU A 126 -1.32 -5.21 5.63
C LEU A 126 -2.12 -5.72 6.85
N PRO A 127 -1.86 -5.24 8.07
CA PRO A 127 -2.59 -5.69 9.27
C PRO A 127 -4.11 -5.59 9.16
N SER A 128 -4.62 -4.63 8.41
CA SER A 128 -6.04 -4.38 8.12
C SER A 128 -6.57 -5.08 6.87
N SER A 129 -5.74 -5.83 6.14
CA SER A 129 -6.16 -6.50 4.90
C SER A 129 -7.06 -7.71 5.17
N ASP A 130 -8.06 -7.83 4.32
CA ASP A 130 -9.05 -8.90 4.25
C ASP A 130 -8.42 -10.24 3.80
N ILE A 131 -9.13 -11.34 4.05
CA ILE A 131 -8.80 -12.67 3.53
C ILE A 131 -9.65 -12.93 2.28
N ASP A 132 -9.00 -13.10 1.14
CA ASP A 132 -9.66 -13.48 -0.12
C ASP A 132 -9.82 -15.01 -0.20
N VAL A 133 -11.05 -15.51 -0.25
CA VAL A 133 -11.40 -16.94 -0.29
C VAL A 133 -12.08 -17.27 -1.60
N PHE A 134 -11.59 -18.27 -2.32
CA PHE A 134 -12.26 -18.78 -3.50
C PHE A 134 -12.99 -20.09 -3.20
N VAL A 135 -14.12 -20.28 -3.87
CA VAL A 135 -14.85 -21.55 -3.90
C VAL A 135 -15.11 -21.93 -5.35
N GLU A 136 -14.44 -22.98 -5.82
CA GLU A 136 -14.69 -23.58 -7.14
C GLU A 136 -15.71 -24.71 -6.97
N SER A 137 -16.93 -24.49 -7.44
CA SER A 137 -18.02 -25.46 -7.36
C SER A 137 -18.70 -25.61 -8.72
N ASP A 138 -18.98 -26.86 -9.08
CA ASP A 138 -19.71 -27.16 -10.30
C ASP A 138 -21.21 -26.87 -10.15
N SER A 139 -21.83 -26.50 -11.28
CA SER A 139 -23.24 -26.76 -11.56
C SER A 139 -24.32 -25.98 -10.78
N LEU A 140 -24.03 -24.81 -10.21
CA LEU A 140 -25.06 -23.94 -9.61
C LEU A 140 -24.96 -22.49 -10.09
N SER A 141 -26.07 -21.77 -10.05
CA SER A 141 -26.08 -20.33 -10.34
C SER A 141 -25.31 -19.56 -9.26
N GLU A 142 -24.52 -18.57 -9.66
CA GLU A 142 -23.67 -17.78 -8.77
C GLU A 142 -24.46 -17.07 -7.67
N ASP A 143 -25.64 -16.52 -7.99
CA ASP A 143 -26.53 -15.90 -6.99
C ASP A 143 -26.96 -16.89 -5.90
N LEU A 144 -27.28 -18.13 -6.27
CA LEU A 144 -27.67 -19.16 -5.30
C LEU A 144 -26.50 -19.55 -4.41
N LEU A 145 -25.29 -19.65 -4.97
CA LEU A 145 -24.07 -19.93 -4.23
C LEU A 145 -23.83 -18.85 -3.16
N LEU A 146 -23.92 -17.58 -3.54
CA LEU A 146 -23.74 -16.44 -2.64
C LEU A 146 -24.79 -16.42 -1.53
N GLN A 147 -26.08 -16.54 -1.87
CA GLN A 147 -27.18 -16.45 -0.90
C GLN A 147 -27.12 -17.61 0.11
N LYS A 148 -26.99 -18.85 -0.36
CA LYS A 148 -26.94 -20.02 0.53
C LYS A 148 -25.72 -19.97 1.46
N THR A 149 -24.58 -19.49 0.94
CA THR A 149 -23.37 -19.29 1.75
C THR A 149 -23.59 -18.24 2.82
N ALA A 150 -24.19 -17.10 2.46
CA ALA A 150 -24.48 -16.03 3.41
C ALA A 150 -25.48 -16.47 4.50
N GLU A 151 -26.58 -17.13 4.12
CA GLU A 151 -27.59 -17.64 5.06
C GLU A 151 -26.99 -18.63 6.06
N THR A 152 -26.16 -19.57 5.59
CA THR A 152 -25.54 -20.58 6.46
C THR A 152 -24.51 -19.96 7.41
N LEU A 153 -23.63 -19.09 6.90
CA LEU A 153 -22.62 -18.42 7.71
C LEU A 153 -23.23 -17.45 8.73
N LYS A 154 -24.37 -16.81 8.41
CA LYS A 154 -25.09 -15.93 9.34
C LYS A 154 -25.49 -16.63 10.64
N GLY A 155 -25.74 -17.94 10.60
CA GLY A 155 -26.06 -18.75 11.78
C GLY A 155 -24.87 -19.17 12.63
N CYS A 156 -23.63 -18.89 12.20
CA CYS A 156 -22.42 -19.32 12.90
C CYS A 156 -22.03 -18.32 14.01
N ALA A 157 -21.74 -18.81 15.22
CA ALA A 157 -21.41 -17.97 16.38
C ALA A 157 -20.19 -17.07 16.16
N PHE A 158 -19.20 -17.53 15.38
CA PHE A 158 -17.98 -16.77 15.09
C PHE A 158 -18.19 -15.65 14.05
N VAL A 159 -19.36 -15.52 13.42
CA VAL A 159 -19.65 -14.45 12.47
C VAL A 159 -20.27 -13.26 13.21
N LYS A 160 -19.67 -12.07 13.06
CA LYS A 160 -20.21 -10.81 13.58
C LYS A 160 -21.20 -10.16 12.61
N SER A 161 -20.82 -10.06 11.35
CA SER A 161 -21.64 -9.47 10.30
C SER A 161 -21.34 -10.11 8.95
N ILE A 162 -22.34 -10.11 8.07
CA ILE A 162 -22.25 -10.70 6.74
C ILE A 162 -23.03 -9.85 5.73
N TYR A 163 -22.45 -9.66 4.54
CA TYR A 163 -23.02 -8.85 3.47
C TYR A 163 -22.84 -9.58 2.14
N VAL A 164 -23.89 -9.60 1.30
CA VAL A 164 -23.80 -10.08 -0.08
C VAL A 164 -23.66 -8.88 -1.00
N LEU A 165 -22.55 -8.83 -1.73
CA LEU A 165 -22.23 -7.76 -2.67
C LEU A 165 -22.29 -8.31 -4.10
N ASN A 166 -23.50 -8.45 -4.65
CA ASN A 166 -23.74 -9.09 -5.95
C ASN A 166 -23.76 -8.13 -7.16
N LYS A 167 -23.63 -6.82 -6.94
CA LYS A 167 -23.62 -5.81 -8.02
C LYS A 167 -22.23 -5.47 -8.54
N ALA A 168 -21.17 -5.97 -7.88
CA ALA A 168 -19.79 -5.73 -8.27
C ALA A 168 -19.40 -6.58 -9.50
N PHE A 169 -18.27 -6.26 -10.13
CA PHE A 169 -17.75 -7.05 -11.25
C PHE A 169 -17.44 -8.50 -10.85
N VAL A 170 -16.96 -8.70 -9.62
CA VAL A 170 -16.87 -10.01 -8.98
C VAL A 170 -17.80 -9.99 -7.78
N PRO A 171 -18.94 -10.70 -7.83
CA PRO A 171 -19.82 -10.87 -6.69
C PRO A 171 -19.13 -11.56 -5.51
N ILE A 172 -19.32 -11.04 -4.29
CA ILE A 172 -18.70 -11.60 -3.08
C ILE A 172 -19.67 -11.68 -1.91
N VAL A 173 -19.41 -12.63 -1.00
CA VAL A 173 -19.95 -12.63 0.37
C VAL A 173 -18.86 -12.08 1.29
N LYS A 174 -19.08 -10.88 1.84
CA LYS A 174 -18.19 -10.26 2.81
C LYS A 174 -18.58 -10.66 4.22
N VAL A 175 -17.66 -11.25 4.97
CA VAL A 175 -17.85 -11.77 6.33
C VAL A 175 -16.91 -11.04 7.28
N VAL A 176 -17.36 -10.80 8.51
CA VAL A 176 -16.50 -10.29 9.59
C VAL A 176 -16.45 -11.32 10.70
N ASP A 177 -15.24 -11.77 11.02
CA ASP A 177 -14.99 -12.65 12.15
C ASP A 177 -15.20 -11.89 13.47
N ARG A 178 -15.94 -12.50 14.40
CA ARG A 178 -16.35 -11.88 15.65
C ARG A 178 -15.18 -11.60 16.58
N ASP A 179 -14.29 -12.56 16.76
CA ASP A 179 -13.26 -12.47 17.79
C ASP A 179 -12.06 -11.65 17.29
N THR A 180 -11.71 -11.80 16.01
CA THR A 180 -10.52 -11.16 15.45
C THR A 180 -10.80 -9.86 14.71
N GLN A 181 -12.07 -9.58 14.38
CA GLN A 181 -12.47 -8.48 13.49
C GLN A 181 -11.83 -8.55 12.09
N ILE A 182 -11.33 -9.72 11.68
CA ILE A 182 -10.78 -9.93 10.35
C ILE A 182 -11.93 -10.09 9.34
N TYR A 183 -11.81 -9.37 8.23
CA TYR A 183 -12.73 -9.44 7.11
C TYR A 183 -12.35 -10.59 6.18
N LEU A 184 -13.35 -11.26 5.60
CA LEU A 184 -13.18 -12.24 4.54
C LEU A 184 -14.08 -11.86 3.36
N ASP A 185 -13.53 -11.95 2.15
CA ASP A 185 -14.27 -11.79 0.91
C ASP A 185 -14.31 -13.16 0.20
N ILE A 186 -15.50 -13.78 0.15
CA ILE A 186 -15.71 -15.10 -0.44
C ILE A 186 -16.28 -14.93 -1.84
N SER A 187 -15.53 -15.39 -2.85
CA SER A 187 -15.93 -15.36 -4.27
C SER A 187 -16.07 -16.78 -4.83
N PHE A 188 -16.94 -16.94 -5.82
CA PHE A 188 -17.19 -18.23 -6.47
C PHE A 188 -16.60 -18.26 -7.88
N ASN A 189 -16.00 -19.39 -8.27
CA ASN A 189 -15.52 -19.66 -9.63
C ASN A 189 -14.57 -18.58 -10.21
N THR A 190 -13.79 -17.92 -9.33
CA THR A 190 -12.83 -16.87 -9.69
C THR A 190 -11.44 -17.42 -10.03
N SER A 191 -11.33 -18.18 -11.12
CA SER A 191 -10.05 -18.76 -11.57
C SER A 191 -8.97 -17.70 -11.88
N HIS A 192 -9.39 -16.49 -12.27
CA HIS A 192 -8.50 -15.36 -12.55
C HIS A 192 -7.69 -14.92 -11.32
N GLY A 193 -8.33 -14.82 -10.15
CA GLY A 193 -7.65 -14.37 -8.92
C GLY A 193 -6.52 -15.30 -8.47
N ILE A 194 -6.68 -16.60 -8.70
CA ILE A 194 -5.66 -17.62 -8.40
C ILE A 194 -4.45 -17.46 -9.34
N ARG A 195 -4.70 -17.34 -10.66
CA ARG A 195 -3.64 -17.15 -11.66
C ARG A 195 -2.91 -15.83 -11.47
N ALA A 196 -3.63 -14.77 -11.10
CA ALA A 196 -3.03 -13.48 -10.76
C ALA A 196 -2.11 -13.58 -9.55
N ALA A 197 -2.50 -14.32 -8.51
CA ALA A 197 -1.67 -14.56 -7.33
C ALA A 197 -0.39 -15.35 -7.67
N GLN A 198 -0.48 -16.37 -8.55
CA GLN A 198 0.69 -17.11 -9.04
C GLN A 198 1.65 -16.21 -9.83
N LEU A 199 1.12 -15.39 -10.74
CA LEU A 199 1.93 -14.41 -11.48
C LEU A 199 2.64 -13.43 -10.53
N ILE A 200 1.98 -12.98 -9.47
CA ILE A 200 2.59 -12.09 -8.46
C ILE A 200 3.76 -12.78 -7.76
N GLU A 201 3.63 -14.07 -7.40
CA GLU A 201 4.75 -14.82 -6.81
C GLU A 201 5.94 -14.94 -7.77
N GLU A 202 5.69 -15.20 -9.06
CA GLU A 202 6.74 -15.20 -10.08
C GLU A 202 7.44 -13.83 -10.19
N MET A 203 6.65 -12.75 -10.16
CA MET A 203 7.18 -11.38 -10.20
C MET A 203 7.97 -11.02 -8.95
N LYS A 204 7.59 -11.50 -7.76
CA LYS A 204 8.36 -11.32 -6.52
C LYS A 204 9.69 -12.07 -6.55
N ILE A 205 9.72 -13.26 -7.14
CA ILE A 205 10.98 -14.00 -7.35
C ILE A 205 11.87 -13.21 -8.31
N ARG A 206 11.31 -12.71 -9.42
CA ARG A 206 12.04 -11.95 -10.42
C ARG A 206 12.50 -10.58 -9.90
N TYR A 207 11.72 -9.94 -9.04
CA TYR A 207 12.00 -8.62 -8.47
C TYR A 207 11.82 -8.64 -6.94
N PRO A 208 12.85 -9.06 -6.18
CA PRO A 208 12.75 -9.16 -4.72
C PRO A 208 12.38 -7.84 -4.02
N VAL A 209 12.72 -6.69 -4.62
CA VAL A 209 12.34 -5.35 -4.12
C VAL A 209 10.86 -4.99 -4.31
N LEU A 210 10.09 -5.82 -5.03
CA LEU A 210 8.66 -5.59 -5.26
C LEU A 210 7.85 -5.65 -3.97
N GLU A 211 8.09 -6.66 -3.12
CA GLU A 211 7.38 -6.84 -1.85
C GLU A 211 7.48 -5.61 -0.92
N PRO A 212 8.69 -5.11 -0.59
CA PRO A 212 8.81 -3.93 0.26
C PRO A 212 8.18 -2.67 -0.38
N LEU A 213 8.41 -2.44 -1.67
CA LEU A 213 7.83 -1.29 -2.38
C LEU A 213 6.29 -1.32 -2.35
N VAL A 214 5.69 -2.46 -2.66
CA VAL A 214 4.23 -2.62 -2.70
C VAL A 214 3.61 -2.45 -1.31
N LEU A 215 4.19 -3.01 -0.25
CA LEU A 215 3.63 -2.86 1.09
C LEU A 215 3.60 -1.39 1.55
N ILE A 216 4.65 -0.63 1.23
CA ILE A 216 4.75 0.79 1.56
C ILE A 216 3.73 1.60 0.75
N LEU A 217 3.65 1.38 -0.56
CA LEU A 217 2.69 2.07 -1.42
C LEU A 217 1.24 1.71 -1.06
N LYS A 218 1.00 0.44 -0.67
CA LYS A 218 -0.32 -0.01 -0.21
C LYS A 218 -0.72 0.72 1.08
N GLN A 219 0.19 0.86 2.05
CA GLN A 219 -0.06 1.65 3.25
C GLN A 219 -0.32 3.12 2.91
N PHE A 220 0.50 3.69 2.02
CA PHE A 220 0.39 5.07 1.55
C PHE A 220 -0.97 5.39 0.92
N LEU A 221 -1.50 4.50 0.10
CA LEU A 221 -2.81 4.68 -0.54
C LEU A 221 -3.95 4.40 0.42
N MET A 222 -3.80 3.39 1.29
CA MET A 222 -4.82 2.99 2.25
C MET A 222 -5.16 4.10 3.23
N GLN A 223 -4.16 4.79 3.79
CA GLN A 223 -4.42 5.90 4.72
C GLN A 223 -5.18 7.08 4.09
N ARG A 224 -5.23 7.13 2.75
CA ARG A 224 -5.92 8.16 1.96
C ARG A 224 -7.25 7.67 1.38
N ASN A 225 -7.66 6.44 1.68
CA ASN A 225 -8.82 5.77 1.06
C ASN A 225 -8.73 5.70 -0.48
N LEU A 226 -7.50 5.65 -1.03
CA LEU A 226 -7.21 5.55 -2.46
C LEU A 226 -6.87 4.12 -2.92
N ASN A 227 -7.08 3.13 -2.06
CA ASN A 227 -6.79 1.71 -2.31
C ASN A 227 -8.05 0.88 -2.61
N GLN A 228 -9.21 1.52 -2.80
CA GLN A 228 -10.49 0.84 -3.03
C GLN A 228 -11.04 1.19 -4.41
N VAL A 229 -11.35 0.15 -5.19
CA VAL A 229 -11.89 0.31 -6.55
C VAL A 229 -13.30 0.90 -6.53
N PHE A 230 -14.08 0.58 -5.51
CA PHE A 230 -15.44 1.08 -5.33
C PHE A 230 -15.50 2.61 -5.26
N SER A 231 -14.53 3.24 -4.60
CA SER A 231 -14.36 4.70 -4.53
C SER A 231 -13.49 5.27 -5.67
N GLY A 232 -13.16 4.46 -6.67
CA GLY A 232 -12.34 4.87 -7.82
C GLY A 232 -10.84 4.93 -7.57
N GLY A 233 -10.36 4.43 -6.43
CA GLY A 233 -8.95 4.26 -6.14
C GLY A 233 -8.32 3.08 -6.89
N LEU A 234 -7.04 2.82 -6.58
CA LEU A 234 -6.30 1.70 -7.17
C LEU A 234 -6.66 0.37 -6.49
N SER A 235 -6.86 -0.67 -7.30
CA SER A 235 -6.85 -2.04 -6.78
C SER A 235 -5.45 -2.44 -6.37
N SER A 236 -5.32 -3.41 -5.44
CA SER A 236 -4.01 -3.97 -5.08
C SER A 236 -3.30 -4.58 -6.29
N TYR A 237 -4.05 -5.22 -7.20
CA TYR A 237 -3.47 -5.80 -8.41
C TYR A 237 -2.94 -4.71 -9.37
N ALA A 238 -3.71 -3.63 -9.59
CA ALA A 238 -3.26 -2.49 -10.39
C ALA A 238 -1.97 -1.87 -9.83
N LEU A 239 -1.89 -1.67 -8.51
CA LEU A 239 -0.71 -1.15 -7.85
C LEU A 239 0.52 -2.05 -8.05
N ILE A 240 0.35 -3.37 -7.96
CA ILE A 240 1.43 -4.33 -8.20
C ILE A 240 1.88 -4.28 -9.66
N LEU A 241 0.95 -4.25 -10.62
CA LEU A 241 1.29 -4.17 -12.04
C LEU A 241 2.01 -2.85 -12.39
N MET A 242 1.60 -1.72 -11.81
CA MET A 242 2.34 -0.46 -11.92
C MET A 242 3.75 -0.59 -11.35
N SER A 243 3.89 -1.23 -10.17
CA SER A 243 5.20 -1.44 -9.54
C SER A 243 6.11 -2.33 -10.39
N VAL A 244 5.58 -3.41 -10.96
CA VAL A 244 6.31 -4.29 -11.89
C VAL A 244 6.71 -3.54 -13.16
N SER A 245 5.79 -2.80 -13.78
CA SER A 245 6.09 -2.00 -14.97
C SER A 245 7.21 -0.99 -14.72
N PHE A 246 7.21 -0.35 -13.55
CA PHE A 246 8.28 0.58 -13.15
C PHE A 246 9.63 -0.14 -13.01
N LEU A 247 9.67 -1.30 -12.35
CA LEU A 247 10.90 -2.07 -12.17
C LEU A 247 11.45 -2.63 -13.48
N GLN A 248 10.55 -3.01 -14.41
CA GLN A 248 10.88 -3.49 -15.75
C GLN A 248 11.50 -2.41 -16.64
N LEU A 249 10.98 -1.19 -16.56
CA LEU A 249 11.30 -0.10 -17.49
C LEU A 249 12.18 1.00 -16.87
N HIS A 250 12.78 0.73 -15.70
CA HIS A 250 13.62 1.72 -15.05
C HIS A 250 14.88 2.00 -15.91
N PRO A 251 15.12 3.26 -16.33
CA PRO A 251 16.08 3.56 -17.40
C PRO A 251 17.54 3.35 -17.01
N SER A 252 17.85 3.44 -15.71
CA SER A 252 19.24 3.51 -15.23
C SER A 252 19.64 2.35 -14.30
N TYR A 253 18.75 1.38 -14.08
CA TYR A 253 19.02 0.30 -13.14
C TYR A 253 18.17 -0.93 -13.45
N ASP A 254 18.81 -2.10 -13.60
CA ASP A 254 18.11 -3.37 -13.73
C ASP A 254 17.84 -3.97 -12.34
N TYR A 255 16.57 -4.02 -11.95
CA TYR A 255 16.13 -4.58 -10.66
C TYR A 255 15.96 -6.10 -10.68
N THR A 256 16.20 -6.74 -11.82
CA THR A 256 16.12 -8.19 -11.96
C THR A 256 16.97 -8.91 -10.91
N PHE A 257 16.32 -9.74 -10.10
CA PHE A 257 16.92 -10.55 -9.04
C PHE A 257 17.71 -9.75 -7.99
N LYS A 258 17.57 -8.43 -7.95
CA LYS A 258 18.25 -7.58 -6.99
C LYS A 258 17.55 -7.60 -5.65
N SER A 259 18.33 -7.90 -4.60
CA SER A 259 17.83 -7.95 -3.25
C SER A 259 17.70 -6.55 -2.64
N ILE A 260 16.96 -6.48 -1.54
CA ILE A 260 16.79 -5.24 -0.76
C ILE A 260 18.11 -4.69 -0.17
N LYS A 261 19.17 -5.52 -0.14
CA LYS A 261 20.52 -5.11 0.31
C LYS A 261 21.34 -4.43 -0.79
N GLU A 262 21.03 -4.71 -2.06
CA GLU A 262 21.75 -4.17 -3.22
C GLU A 262 21.11 -2.88 -3.75
N VAL A 263 19.90 -2.56 -3.29
CA VAL A 263 19.08 -1.47 -3.83
C VAL A 263 18.83 -0.43 -2.76
N ASN A 264 19.16 0.83 -3.07
CA ASN A 264 18.70 1.95 -2.26
C ASN A 264 17.17 2.13 -2.43
N MET A 265 16.43 1.51 -1.53
CA MET A 265 14.97 1.56 -1.51
C MET A 265 14.38 2.99 -1.38
N GLY A 266 15.11 3.91 -0.74
CA GLY A 266 14.68 5.32 -0.62
C GLY A 266 14.64 6.00 -1.99
N LEU A 267 15.70 5.83 -2.78
CA LEU A 267 15.74 6.29 -4.18
C LEU A 267 14.71 5.57 -5.04
N LEU A 268 14.53 4.26 -4.86
CA LEU A 268 13.51 3.49 -5.59
C LEU A 268 12.09 4.07 -5.39
N LEU A 269 11.73 4.37 -4.14
CA LEU A 269 10.44 5.00 -3.81
C LEU A 269 10.32 6.38 -4.46
N MET A 270 11.36 7.21 -4.36
CA MET A 270 11.39 8.55 -4.97
C MET A 270 11.17 8.47 -6.49
N SER A 271 11.90 7.61 -7.18
CA SER A 271 11.77 7.40 -8.62
C SER A 271 10.38 6.88 -9.01
N PHE A 272 9.78 5.99 -8.21
CA PHE A 272 8.39 5.54 -8.44
C PHE A 272 7.40 6.70 -8.32
N LEU A 273 7.52 7.50 -7.25
CA LEU A 273 6.66 8.65 -7.01
C LEU A 273 6.83 9.73 -8.09
N GLN A 274 8.04 9.90 -8.60
CA GLN A 274 8.35 10.79 -9.71
C GLN A 274 7.68 10.34 -11.00
N LEU A 275 7.88 9.08 -11.40
CA LEU A 275 7.29 8.56 -12.61
C LEU A 275 5.76 8.70 -12.57
N TYR A 276 5.10 8.15 -11.55
CA TYR A 276 3.64 8.11 -11.52
C TYR A 276 2.98 9.37 -10.96
N GLY A 277 3.72 10.25 -10.29
CA GLY A 277 3.22 11.55 -9.82
C GLY A 277 3.36 12.65 -10.87
N GLN A 278 4.43 12.63 -11.67
CA GLN A 278 4.82 13.76 -12.52
C GLN A 278 4.98 13.42 -14.00
N GLU A 279 5.66 12.33 -14.34
CA GLU A 279 6.15 12.09 -15.70
C GLU A 279 5.25 11.22 -16.57
N PHE A 280 4.52 10.27 -15.97
CA PHE A 280 3.73 9.29 -16.70
C PHE A 280 2.55 9.95 -17.44
N ASN A 281 2.47 9.74 -18.75
CA ASN A 281 1.41 10.28 -19.59
C ASN A 281 0.14 9.41 -19.52
N TYR A 282 -0.67 9.63 -18.49
CA TYR A 282 -1.96 8.98 -18.31
C TYR A 282 -2.96 9.21 -19.46
N MET A 283 -2.76 10.19 -20.36
CA MET A 283 -3.70 10.41 -21.47
C MET A 283 -3.45 9.48 -22.65
N GLN A 284 -2.19 9.17 -22.94
CA GLN A 284 -1.78 8.52 -24.19
C GLN A 284 -1.09 7.17 -23.99
N THR A 285 -0.69 6.84 -22.76
CA THR A 285 0.11 5.65 -22.47
C THR A 285 -0.70 4.61 -21.68
N ALA A 286 -0.62 3.36 -22.11
CA ALA A 286 -1.05 2.19 -21.36
C ALA A 286 0.18 1.36 -20.94
N LEU A 287 0.04 0.66 -19.81
CA LEU A 287 1.07 -0.25 -19.28
C LEU A 287 0.84 -1.66 -19.81
N SER A 288 1.89 -2.28 -20.36
CA SER A 288 1.95 -3.73 -20.58
C SER A 288 3.13 -4.28 -19.79
N ILE A 289 2.91 -5.32 -18.99
CA ILE A 289 4.00 -5.97 -18.23
C ILE A 289 4.52 -7.26 -18.89
N ARG A 290 3.98 -7.60 -20.07
CA ARG A 290 4.39 -8.80 -20.81
C ARG A 290 5.75 -8.58 -21.46
N ASN A 291 6.48 -9.68 -21.71
CA ASN A 291 7.74 -9.69 -22.45
C ASN A 291 8.79 -8.68 -21.94
N GLY A 292 8.87 -8.49 -20.61
CA GLY A 292 9.81 -7.54 -20.00
C GLY A 292 9.29 -6.11 -19.86
N GLY A 293 8.03 -5.85 -20.21
CA GLY A 293 7.37 -4.57 -19.99
C GLY A 293 7.44 -3.63 -21.19
N ALA A 294 6.42 -2.80 -21.38
CA ALA A 294 6.39 -1.76 -22.40
C ALA A 294 5.38 -0.65 -22.07
N TYR A 295 5.70 0.57 -22.48
CA TYR A 295 4.74 1.66 -22.65
C TYR A 295 4.17 1.61 -24.06
N VAL A 296 2.85 1.46 -24.17
CA VAL A 296 2.15 1.30 -25.43
C VAL A 296 1.09 2.38 -25.60
N SER A 297 0.65 2.63 -26.84
CA SER A 297 -0.45 3.57 -27.10
C SER A 297 -1.72 3.10 -26.39
N ARG A 298 -2.31 4.00 -25.59
CA ARG A 298 -3.58 3.76 -24.89
C ARG A 298 -4.71 3.45 -25.87
N ASP A 299 -4.83 4.20 -26.95
CA ASP A 299 -5.89 4.02 -27.95
C ASP A 299 -5.80 2.63 -28.61
N ARG A 300 -4.59 2.15 -28.89
CA ARG A 300 -4.36 0.80 -29.43
C ARG A 300 -4.85 -0.28 -28.47
N ILE A 301 -4.58 -0.12 -27.17
CA ILE A 301 -4.98 -1.09 -26.15
C ILE A 301 -6.50 -1.05 -25.95
N LEU A 302 -7.08 0.15 -25.79
CA LEU A 302 -8.53 0.32 -25.61
C LEU A 302 -9.35 -0.21 -26.79
N ALA A 303 -8.84 -0.15 -28.02
CA ALA A 303 -9.49 -0.73 -29.20
C ALA A 303 -9.65 -2.27 -29.12
N GLN A 304 -8.91 -2.93 -28.24
CA GLN A 304 -8.94 -4.38 -28.02
C GLN A 304 -9.74 -4.78 -26.77
N MET A 305 -10.18 -3.80 -25.97
CA MET A 305 -10.84 -4.04 -24.70
C MET A 305 -12.32 -4.35 -24.87
N SER A 306 -12.79 -5.35 -24.13
CA SER A 306 -14.20 -5.76 -24.13
C SER A 306 -15.14 -4.74 -23.48
N LYS A 307 -14.62 -3.91 -22.57
CA LYS A 307 -15.38 -2.92 -21.80
C LYS A 307 -14.75 -1.54 -21.89
N THR A 308 -15.59 -0.53 -21.91
CA THR A 308 -15.16 0.87 -21.87
C THR A 308 -14.51 1.21 -20.54
N SER A 309 -13.47 2.05 -20.59
CA SER A 309 -12.70 2.51 -19.44
C SER A 309 -13.09 3.94 -19.10
N ASN A 310 -13.56 4.18 -17.87
CA ASN A 310 -13.82 5.52 -17.33
C ASN A 310 -12.60 6.08 -16.59
N SER A 311 -11.45 5.43 -16.74
CA SER A 311 -10.20 5.75 -16.07
C SER A 311 -9.18 6.25 -17.08
N MET A 312 -8.31 7.16 -16.62
CA MET A 312 -7.13 7.55 -17.38
C MET A 312 -6.01 6.52 -17.24
N LEU A 313 -6.01 5.72 -16.16
CA LEU A 313 -5.09 4.60 -16.05
C LEU A 313 -5.56 3.47 -16.95
N CYS A 314 -4.68 3.03 -17.86
CA CYS A 314 -4.89 1.85 -18.67
C CYS A 314 -3.75 0.86 -18.42
N ILE A 315 -4.10 -0.33 -17.96
CA ILE A 315 -3.14 -1.42 -17.70
C ILE A 315 -3.69 -2.66 -18.36
N GLU A 316 -2.94 -3.18 -19.32
CA GLU A 316 -3.24 -4.43 -19.96
C GLU A 316 -3.10 -5.59 -18.97
N ASP A 317 -4.16 -6.38 -18.80
CA ASP A 317 -4.12 -7.58 -18.00
C ASP A 317 -3.25 -8.65 -18.69
N PRO A 318 -2.16 -9.12 -18.05
CA PRO A 318 -1.26 -10.11 -18.63
C PRO A 318 -1.93 -11.50 -18.80
N LEU A 319 -3.02 -11.77 -18.07
CA LEU A 319 -3.74 -13.04 -18.09
C LEU A 319 -4.99 -12.99 -18.96
N LEU A 320 -5.56 -11.81 -19.19
CA LEU A 320 -6.75 -11.56 -20.00
C LEU A 320 -6.55 -10.32 -20.90
N PRO A 321 -5.91 -10.43 -22.07
CA PRO A 321 -5.52 -9.26 -22.88
C PRO A 321 -6.66 -8.31 -23.30
N ASP A 322 -7.92 -8.75 -23.24
CA ASP A 322 -9.13 -7.97 -23.52
C ASP A 322 -9.70 -7.22 -22.28
N ASN A 323 -8.95 -7.22 -21.18
CA ASN A 323 -9.31 -6.62 -19.90
C ASN A 323 -8.34 -5.50 -19.49
N ASP A 324 -8.88 -4.30 -19.25
CA ASP A 324 -8.14 -3.17 -18.67
C ASP A 324 -8.27 -3.19 -17.14
N ILE A 325 -7.16 -3.47 -16.44
CA ILE A 325 -7.11 -3.48 -14.98
C ILE A 325 -7.32 -2.08 -14.39
N GLY A 326 -6.94 -1.03 -15.14
CA GLY A 326 -7.08 0.37 -14.73
C GLY A 326 -8.51 0.89 -14.80
N ARG A 327 -9.43 0.20 -15.48
CA ARG A 327 -10.76 0.72 -15.89
C ARG A 327 -11.63 1.29 -14.79
N CYS A 328 -11.54 0.72 -13.59
CA CYS A 328 -12.37 1.12 -12.46
C CYS A 328 -11.70 2.20 -11.59
N SER A 329 -10.44 2.55 -11.85
CA SER A 329 -9.66 3.54 -11.08
C SER A 329 -9.96 4.98 -11.53
N HIS A 330 -11.24 5.36 -11.58
CA HIS A 330 -11.69 6.65 -12.13
C HIS A 330 -11.16 7.87 -11.36
N ASN A 331 -10.71 7.71 -10.12
CA ASN A 331 -10.04 8.75 -9.32
C ASN A 331 -8.51 8.68 -9.39
N ILE A 332 -7.93 8.11 -10.45
CA ILE A 332 -6.47 8.04 -10.64
C ILE A 332 -5.76 9.40 -10.53
N GLN A 333 -6.42 10.51 -10.88
CA GLN A 333 -5.79 11.84 -10.72
C GLN A 333 -5.54 12.18 -9.25
N LEU A 334 -6.40 11.73 -8.31
CA LEU A 334 -6.15 11.90 -6.88
C LEU A 334 -4.94 11.07 -6.43
N VAL A 335 -4.77 9.87 -7.00
CA VAL A 335 -3.60 9.03 -6.76
C VAL A 335 -2.32 9.70 -7.27
N ARG A 336 -2.36 10.23 -8.51
CA ARG A 336 -1.26 11.00 -9.09
C ARG A 336 -0.90 12.21 -8.22
N GLN A 337 -1.88 13.00 -7.81
CA GLN A 337 -1.67 14.15 -6.92
C GLN A 337 -1.08 13.73 -5.57
N ALA A 338 -1.54 12.62 -5.00
CA ALA A 338 -0.98 12.09 -3.77
C ALA A 338 0.50 11.70 -3.94
N PHE A 339 0.86 11.01 -5.02
CA PHE A 339 2.25 10.67 -5.33
C PHE A 339 3.11 11.93 -5.55
N GLN A 340 2.62 12.89 -6.33
CA GLN A 340 3.29 14.16 -6.57
C GLN A 340 3.53 14.94 -5.27
N HIS A 341 2.52 15.01 -4.40
CA HIS A 341 2.63 15.67 -3.10
C HIS A 341 3.66 14.95 -2.21
N ALA A 342 3.62 13.62 -2.15
CA ALA A 342 4.58 12.84 -1.38
C ALA A 342 6.02 13.07 -1.86
N LEU A 343 6.26 13.07 -3.18
CA LEU A 343 7.56 13.38 -3.76
C LEU A 343 8.01 14.80 -3.37
N SER A 344 7.14 15.80 -3.52
CA SER A 344 7.46 17.19 -3.17
C SER A 344 7.83 17.34 -1.69
N THR A 345 7.09 16.68 -0.80
CA THR A 345 7.35 16.66 0.64
C THR A 345 8.71 16.03 0.95
N LEU A 346 9.02 14.85 0.38
CA LEU A 346 10.32 14.21 0.57
C LEU A 346 11.47 15.04 -0.02
N CYS A 347 11.34 15.55 -1.24
CA CYS A 347 12.32 16.46 -1.85
C CYS A 347 12.59 17.69 -0.99
N SER A 348 11.57 18.24 -0.31
CA SER A 348 11.75 19.41 0.55
C SER A 348 12.68 19.17 1.74
N VAL A 349 12.85 17.91 2.17
CA VAL A 349 13.80 17.51 3.22
C VAL A 349 15.25 17.56 2.72
N PHE A 350 15.49 17.18 1.46
CA PHE A 350 16.84 16.99 0.91
C PHE A 350 17.36 18.18 0.10
N ILE A 351 16.48 18.93 -0.57
CA ILE A 351 16.87 19.97 -1.55
C ILE A 351 16.90 21.36 -0.92
N LYS A 352 15.95 21.68 -0.03
CA LYS A 352 15.88 23.02 0.56
C LYS A 352 16.90 23.17 1.68
N SER A 353 17.55 24.33 1.75
CA SER A 353 18.31 24.70 2.94
C SER A 353 17.45 24.51 4.19
N ARG A 354 18.04 23.91 5.22
CA ARG A 354 17.34 23.54 6.47
C ARG A 354 16.78 24.76 7.21
N GLU A 355 17.36 25.94 6.96
CA GLU A 355 16.93 27.23 7.52
C GLU A 355 15.62 27.73 6.88
N HIS A 356 15.37 27.39 5.61
CA HIS A 356 14.19 27.80 4.85
C HIS A 356 13.09 26.72 4.82
N SER A 357 13.21 25.73 5.69
CA SER A 357 12.45 24.48 5.67
C SER A 357 11.40 24.38 6.79
N ALA A 358 10.89 25.51 7.26
CA ALA A 358 10.00 25.57 8.43
C ALA A 358 8.77 24.64 8.32
N LEU A 359 8.20 24.51 7.11
CA LEU A 359 6.99 23.74 6.83
C LEU A 359 7.10 22.23 7.15
N TRP A 360 8.12 21.55 6.64
CA TRP A 360 8.27 20.12 6.96
C TRP A 360 8.87 19.93 8.36
N ARG A 361 9.72 20.87 8.81
CA ARG A 361 10.33 20.83 10.15
C ARG A 361 9.29 20.90 11.26
N SER A 362 8.23 21.70 11.11
CA SER A 362 7.14 21.77 12.09
C SER A 362 6.36 20.46 12.21
N SER A 363 6.36 19.65 11.16
CA SER A 363 5.64 18.37 11.11
C SER A 363 6.58 17.16 11.35
N TYR A 364 7.88 17.39 11.46
CA TYR A 364 8.86 16.33 11.61
C TYR A 364 8.84 15.76 13.03
N CYS A 365 8.45 14.49 13.16
CA CYS A 365 8.37 13.79 14.43
C CYS A 365 9.50 12.78 14.65
N GLY A 366 10.67 12.99 14.02
CA GLY A 366 11.81 12.07 14.09
C GLY A 366 11.83 11.01 12.98
N SER A 367 10.95 11.15 11.99
CA SER A 367 10.73 10.19 10.90
C SER A 367 10.50 10.96 9.58
N ILE A 368 11.32 10.69 8.56
CA ILE A 368 11.15 11.28 7.23
C ILE A 368 9.88 10.70 6.59
N LEU A 369 9.65 9.39 6.73
CA LEU A 369 8.50 8.72 6.14
C LEU A 369 7.18 9.13 6.80
N SER A 370 7.17 9.53 8.08
CA SER A 370 5.97 10.04 8.76
C SER A 370 5.38 11.29 8.11
N LEU A 371 6.19 12.04 7.35
CA LEU A 371 5.72 13.21 6.61
C LEU A 371 4.75 12.83 5.48
N ILE A 372 4.81 11.60 4.99
CA ILE A 372 3.96 11.10 3.89
C ILE A 372 3.10 9.89 4.28
N LEU A 373 3.43 9.22 5.39
CA LEU A 373 2.82 7.99 5.88
C LEU A 373 2.33 8.14 7.31
N HIS A 374 1.17 7.54 7.58
CA HIS A 374 0.54 7.50 8.88
C HIS A 374 0.01 6.09 9.13
N ILE A 375 0.34 5.55 10.31
CA ILE A 375 -0.21 4.29 10.80
C ILE A 375 -1.25 4.62 11.86
N PRO A 376 -2.53 4.25 11.65
CA PRO A 376 -3.55 4.48 12.66
C PRO A 376 -3.21 3.81 13.99
N SER A 377 -3.45 4.50 15.11
CA SER A 377 -3.12 4.02 16.46
C SER A 377 -3.73 2.66 16.78
N HIS A 378 -4.94 2.37 16.29
CA HIS A 378 -5.58 1.06 16.48
C HIS A 378 -4.80 -0.09 15.83
N ILE A 379 -4.08 0.15 14.73
CA ILE A 379 -3.20 -0.87 14.10
C ILE A 379 -1.93 -1.08 14.93
N ILE A 380 -1.37 0.00 15.47
CA ILE A 380 -0.22 -0.05 16.37
C ILE A 380 -0.59 -0.87 17.61
N TYR A 381 -1.73 -0.54 18.21
CA TYR A 381 -2.29 -1.25 19.34
C TYR A 381 -2.49 -2.74 19.03
N TYR A 382 -3.16 -3.07 17.92
CA TYR A 382 -3.39 -4.46 17.50
C TYR A 382 -2.10 -5.26 17.41
N ARG A 383 -1.04 -4.70 16.81
CA ARG A 383 0.26 -5.36 16.69
C ARG A 383 1.00 -5.49 18.02
N ASN A 384 0.87 -4.51 18.90
CA ASN A 384 1.44 -4.57 20.25
C ASN A 384 0.74 -5.65 21.08
N TRP A 385 -0.60 -5.70 21.03
CA TRP A 385 -1.42 -6.73 21.65
C TRP A 385 -1.02 -8.13 21.17
N LEU A 386 -0.93 -8.34 19.85
CA LEU A 386 -0.48 -9.62 19.28
C LEU A 386 0.93 -10.03 19.77
N LYS A 387 1.83 -9.07 19.98
CA LYS A 387 3.19 -9.34 20.47
C LYS A 387 3.26 -9.55 21.98
N GLY A 388 2.12 -9.54 22.69
CA GLY A 388 2.08 -9.61 24.16
C GLY A 388 2.65 -8.35 24.83
N ARG A 389 2.83 -7.26 24.08
CA ARG A 389 3.28 -5.95 24.58
C ARG A 389 2.04 -5.14 24.93
N VAL A 390 1.43 -5.40 26.08
CA VAL A 390 0.33 -4.58 26.58
C VAL A 390 0.91 -3.22 26.98
N VAL A 391 0.65 -2.18 26.18
CA VAL A 391 0.82 -0.80 26.65
C VAL A 391 -0.34 -0.57 27.60
N SER A 392 -0.03 -0.36 28.87
CA SER A 392 -0.98 0.03 29.90
C SER A 392 -1.56 1.41 29.55
N ASP A 393 -2.63 1.42 28.75
CA ASP A 393 -3.53 2.56 28.65
C ASP A 393 -4.94 2.07 28.24
N GLU A 394 -5.95 2.59 28.92
CA GLU A 394 -7.34 2.12 28.95
C GLU A 394 -8.13 2.36 27.65
N SER A 395 -7.77 1.67 26.56
CA SER A 395 -8.69 1.44 25.45
C SER A 395 -8.50 0.02 24.92
N SER A 396 -9.52 -0.80 25.14
CA SER A 396 -9.53 -2.25 25.01
C SER A 396 -9.05 -2.76 23.64
N PRO A 397 -8.46 -3.98 23.58
CA PRO A 397 -8.20 -4.69 22.33
C PRO A 397 -9.50 -4.93 21.53
N PRO A 398 -9.44 -5.43 20.27
CA PRO A 398 -10.63 -5.99 19.64
C PRO A 398 -11.36 -6.86 20.68
N LEU A 399 -12.61 -6.50 20.96
CA LEU A 399 -13.40 -7.08 22.03
C LEU A 399 -13.42 -8.60 21.90
N LEU A 400 -12.69 -9.30 22.77
CA LEU A 400 -13.21 -10.53 23.36
C LEU A 400 -14.43 -10.08 24.17
N SER A 401 -15.61 -10.40 23.66
CA SER A 401 -16.91 -9.78 23.95
C SER A 401 -17.11 -9.22 25.36
N ASP A 402 -17.70 -8.02 25.44
CA ASP A 402 -19.03 -7.85 26.04
C ASP A 402 -19.78 -6.64 25.44
N SER A 403 -21.03 -6.91 25.05
CA SER A 403 -22.16 -6.00 24.74
C SER A 403 -21.90 -4.53 24.36
N SER A 404 -22.17 -4.17 23.10
CA SER A 404 -23.05 -3.04 22.73
C SER A 404 -23.28 -2.96 21.22
N SER A 405 -24.54 -2.76 20.83
CA SER A 405 -25.14 -2.82 19.51
C SER A 405 -24.78 -1.66 18.56
N PRO A 406 -25.03 -1.79 17.24
CA PRO A 406 -24.69 -0.81 16.22
C PRO A 406 -25.91 0.05 15.82
N GLU A 407 -25.81 1.38 15.87
CA GLU A 407 -26.68 2.27 15.10
C GLU A 407 -26.14 3.72 15.11
N SER A 408 -25.90 4.26 13.91
CA SER A 408 -26.00 5.68 13.51
C SER A 408 -24.87 6.12 12.55
N LEU A 409 -24.92 5.65 11.31
CA LEU A 409 -24.42 6.43 10.18
C LEU A 409 -25.64 6.99 9.46
N SER A 410 -25.91 8.28 9.67
CA SER A 410 -26.81 9.06 8.82
C SER A 410 -25.95 9.94 7.89
N PRO A 411 -26.35 10.13 6.63
CA PRO A 411 -25.55 10.84 5.63
C PRO A 411 -25.61 12.36 5.88
N VAL A 412 -24.46 13.03 5.93
CA VAL A 412 -24.40 14.49 5.91
C VAL A 412 -24.61 14.96 4.47
N PHE A 413 -25.79 15.55 4.23
CA PHE A 413 -26.11 16.31 3.03
C PHE A 413 -25.32 17.62 2.99
N LEU A 414 -24.87 17.98 1.79
CA LEU A 414 -24.43 19.33 1.44
C LEU A 414 -25.57 20.32 1.68
N SER A 415 -25.37 21.30 2.58
CA SER A 415 -26.19 22.51 2.62
C SER A 415 -25.36 23.71 2.19
N SER A 416 -25.70 24.22 1.02
CA SER A 416 -25.41 25.55 0.54
C SER A 416 -25.98 26.63 1.49
N SER A 417 -25.38 27.83 1.39
CA SER A 417 -25.94 29.14 1.75
C SER A 417 -25.46 29.75 3.06
N ILE A 418 -24.39 30.51 2.94
CA ILE A 418 -24.10 31.71 3.72
C ILE A 418 -25.17 32.76 3.39
N ILE A 419 -25.92 33.22 4.39
CA ILE A 419 -26.61 34.52 4.33
C ILE A 419 -26.50 35.18 5.71
N PRO A 420 -25.93 36.38 5.83
CA PRO A 420 -26.25 37.30 6.92
C PRO A 420 -27.42 38.21 6.50
N HIS A 421 -28.35 38.41 7.44
CA HIS A 421 -29.42 39.39 7.37
C HIS A 421 -28.90 40.81 7.11
N SER A 422 -29.58 41.57 6.24
CA SER A 422 -30.49 42.66 6.65
C SER A 422 -30.85 43.63 5.51
N LEU A 423 -32.05 44.24 5.68
CA LEU A 423 -32.54 45.51 5.11
C LEU A 423 -33.38 45.50 3.80
N SER A 424 -34.71 45.45 4.01
CA SER A 424 -35.68 46.52 3.72
C SER A 424 -36.15 46.86 2.30
N ARG A 425 -37.48 47.10 2.22
CA ARG A 425 -38.29 47.88 1.26
C ARG A 425 -38.66 47.15 -0.05
N SER A 426 -39.92 46.73 -0.21
CA SER A 426 -41.10 47.52 -0.62
C SER A 426 -40.92 48.17 -2.00
N PHE A 427 -41.35 47.48 -3.06
CA PHE A 427 -42.52 47.79 -3.90
C PHE A 427 -42.75 46.66 -4.90
#